data_AF-A0A968NYI8-F1
#
_entry.id   AF-A0A968NYI8-F1
#
_cell.length_a   1.000
_cell.length_b   1.000
_cell.length_c   1.000
_cell.angle_alpha   90.00
_cell.angle_beta   90.00
_cell.angle_gamma   90.00
#
_symmetry.space_group_name_H-M   'P 1'
#
loop_
_entity.id
_entity.type
_entity.pdbx_description
1 polymer ?
#
loop_
_entity_poly.entity_id
_entity_poly.type
_entity_poly.pdbx_seq_one_letter_code
_entity_poly.pdbx_strand_id
1 'polypeptide(L)'
;MSVEQKVGQVMIWSFIGTDLTPVLENTLTKYQPGGLIVFRRNITHPGQVARLNREIQALARRKLKAPLFLMIDQEGGVVTRIRTSTPMPSALALSKWETQTLSNGTAMPPASYSASLASMLTSPPYSIFPTNCATLSSATEPSATILRP
;
A
#
# COMPACT_ATOMS: atom_id res chain seq x y z
N MET A 1 17.79 4.55 -20.64
CA MET A 1 16.43 3.99 -20.86
C MET A 1 15.99 4.38 -22.26
N SER A 2 15.44 3.44 -23.02
CA SER A 2 14.84 3.73 -24.33
C SER A 2 13.54 4.55 -24.18
N VAL A 3 13.00 5.08 -25.29
CA VAL A 3 11.73 5.81 -25.26
C VAL A 3 10.59 4.90 -24.81
N GLU A 4 10.55 3.67 -25.30
CA GLU A 4 9.57 2.65 -24.93
C GLU A 4 9.63 2.36 -23.43
N GLN A 5 10.85 2.28 -22.86
CA GLN A 5 11.02 2.10 -21.42
C GLN A 5 10.53 3.32 -20.63
N LYS A 6 10.76 4.54 -21.11
CA LYS A 6 10.23 5.75 -20.46
C LYS A 6 8.71 5.80 -20.51
N VAL A 7 8.10 5.38 -21.63
CA VAL A 7 6.64 5.22 -21.75
C VAL A 7 6.15 4.15 -20.79
N GLY A 8 6.86 3.04 -20.64
CA GLY A 8 6.56 2.02 -19.62
C GLY A 8 6.49 2.63 -18.21
N GLN A 9 7.44 3.48 -17.84
CA GLN A 9 7.50 4.08 -16.50
C GLN A 9 6.33 5.00 -16.13
N VAL A 10 5.58 5.52 -17.11
CA VAL A 10 4.38 6.34 -16.83
C VAL A 10 3.10 5.51 -16.77
N MET A 11 3.19 4.19 -16.95
CA MET A 11 2.05 3.28 -16.94
C MET A 11 1.98 2.46 -15.64
N ILE A 12 0.75 2.30 -15.14
CA ILE A 12 0.42 1.41 -14.02
C ILE A 12 -0.45 0.27 -14.57
N TRP A 13 -0.02 -0.96 -14.37
CA TRP A 13 -0.69 -2.14 -14.92
C TRP A 13 -1.34 -2.99 -13.84
N SER A 14 -2.40 -3.70 -14.20
CA SER A 14 -2.91 -4.81 -13.40
C SER A 14 -2.63 -6.14 -14.09
N PHE A 15 -2.72 -7.22 -13.34
CA PHE A 15 -2.50 -8.58 -13.82
C PHE A 15 -3.59 -9.52 -13.32
N ILE A 16 -3.58 -10.75 -13.84
CA ILE A 16 -4.49 -11.83 -13.48
C ILE A 16 -3.69 -12.89 -12.73
N GLY A 17 -4.30 -13.48 -11.70
CA GLY A 17 -3.69 -14.51 -10.86
C GLY A 17 -3.07 -13.96 -9.58
N THR A 18 -2.58 -14.88 -8.76
CA THR A 18 -2.10 -14.65 -7.39
C THR A 18 -0.60 -14.86 -7.23
N ASP A 19 0.10 -15.24 -8.29
CA ASP A 19 1.51 -15.64 -8.22
C ASP A 19 2.28 -15.08 -9.42
N LEU A 20 3.60 -14.97 -9.26
CA LEU A 20 4.48 -14.52 -10.33
C LEU A 20 4.65 -15.65 -11.36
N THR A 21 3.78 -15.66 -12.37
CA THR A 21 3.84 -16.65 -13.45
C THR A 21 4.95 -16.29 -14.46
N PRO A 22 5.49 -17.28 -15.22
CA PRO A 22 6.44 -17.01 -16.29
C PRO A 22 5.92 -16.02 -17.34
N VAL A 23 4.61 -16.05 -17.60
CA VAL A 23 3.94 -15.12 -18.52
C VAL A 23 4.00 -13.69 -17.97
N LEU A 24 3.68 -13.50 -16.69
CA LEU A 24 3.76 -12.20 -16.04
C LEU A 24 5.22 -11.72 -16.00
N GLU A 25 6.16 -12.57 -15.62
CA GLU A 25 7.59 -12.24 -15.59
C GLU A 25 8.11 -11.78 -16.95
N ASN A 26 7.79 -12.50 -18.02
CA ASN A 26 8.21 -12.14 -19.38
C ASN A 26 7.58 -10.80 -19.82
N THR A 27 6.32 -10.58 -19.46
CA THR A 27 5.59 -9.34 -19.76
C THR A 27 6.20 -8.14 -19.05
N LEU A 28 6.49 -8.26 -17.74
CA LEU A 28 7.14 -7.20 -16.96
C LEU A 28 8.56 -6.88 -17.46
N THR A 29 9.30 -7.92 -17.84
CA THR A 29 10.66 -7.75 -18.37
C THR A 29 10.67 -7.04 -19.72
N LYS A 30 9.72 -7.38 -20.60
CA LYS A 30 9.59 -6.81 -21.95
C LYS A 30 9.15 -5.35 -21.93
N TYR A 31 8.12 -5.02 -21.16
CA TYR A 31 7.47 -3.70 -21.23
C TYR A 31 7.89 -2.73 -20.12
N GLN A 32 8.43 -3.24 -19.01
CA GLN A 32 8.97 -2.44 -17.90
C GLN A 32 8.03 -1.30 -17.44
N PRO A 33 6.81 -1.63 -16.98
CA PRO A 33 5.88 -0.63 -16.47
C PRO A 33 6.48 0.11 -15.26
N GLY A 34 5.94 1.29 -14.93
CA GLY A 34 6.34 2.03 -13.72
C GLY A 34 5.78 1.41 -12.46
N GLY A 35 4.58 0.82 -12.55
CA GLY A 35 3.94 0.20 -11.39
C GLY A 35 2.94 -0.90 -11.73
N LEU A 36 2.56 -1.63 -10.68
CA LEU A 36 1.51 -2.63 -10.67
C LEU A 36 0.48 -2.31 -9.60
N ILE A 37 -0.80 -2.45 -9.94
CA ILE A 37 -1.93 -2.34 -9.02
C ILE A 37 -2.59 -3.70 -8.80
N VAL A 38 -2.76 -4.06 -7.54
CA VAL A 38 -3.34 -5.31 -7.06
C VAL A 38 -4.83 -5.10 -6.80
N PHE A 39 -5.67 -5.99 -7.31
CA PHE A 39 -7.10 -6.02 -7.02
C PHE A 39 -7.49 -7.27 -6.22
N ARG A 40 -8.77 -7.37 -5.83
CA ARG A 40 -9.31 -8.52 -5.08
C ARG A 40 -9.00 -9.87 -5.75
N ARG A 41 -8.97 -9.94 -7.09
CA ARG A 41 -8.64 -11.16 -7.85
C ARG A 41 -7.20 -11.64 -7.69
N ASN A 42 -6.32 -10.80 -7.14
CA ASN A 42 -4.89 -11.08 -6.95
C ASN A 42 -4.55 -11.42 -5.50
N ILE A 43 -5.55 -11.42 -4.60
CA ILE A 43 -5.38 -11.51 -3.15
C ILE A 43 -6.12 -12.73 -2.64
N THR A 44 -5.40 -13.67 -2.03
CA THR A 44 -6.00 -14.77 -1.26
C THR A 44 -5.91 -14.50 0.24
N HIS A 45 -4.72 -14.15 0.72
CA HIS A 45 -4.46 -13.79 2.12
C HIS A 45 -3.19 -12.91 2.23
N PRO A 46 -2.99 -12.17 3.34
CA PRO A 46 -1.86 -11.23 3.48
C PRO A 46 -0.48 -11.85 3.23
N GLY A 47 -0.25 -13.07 3.75
CA GLY A 47 1.04 -13.76 3.55
C GLY A 47 1.36 -14.08 2.08
N GLN A 48 0.37 -14.32 1.24
CA GLN A 48 0.55 -14.60 -0.18
C GLN A 48 0.91 -13.30 -0.91
N VAL A 49 0.23 -12.19 -0.61
CA VAL A 49 0.57 -10.87 -1.18
C VAL A 49 1.99 -10.46 -0.79
N ALA A 50 2.39 -10.67 0.47
CA ALA A 50 3.75 -10.38 0.93
C ALA A 50 4.82 -11.24 0.24
N ARG A 51 4.51 -12.50 -0.10
CA ARG A 51 5.39 -13.34 -0.93
C ARG A 51 5.47 -12.81 -2.35
N LEU A 52 4.33 -12.55 -2.99
CA LEU A 52 4.25 -12.04 -4.36
C LEU A 52 5.01 -10.70 -4.52
N ASN A 53 4.84 -9.78 -3.58
CA ASN A 53 5.55 -8.50 -3.60
C ASN A 53 7.07 -8.69 -3.53
N ARG A 54 7.56 -9.60 -2.66
CA ARG A 54 8.99 -9.92 -2.58
C ARG A 54 9.51 -10.52 -3.89
N GLU A 55 8.76 -11.42 -4.50
CA GLU A 55 9.11 -12.04 -5.79
C GLU A 55 9.18 -11.02 -6.92
N ILE A 56 8.17 -10.15 -7.04
CA ILE A 56 8.12 -9.08 -8.05
C ILE A 56 9.26 -8.08 -7.85
N GLN A 57 9.53 -7.65 -6.60
CA GLN A 57 10.64 -6.73 -6.34
C GLN A 57 12.00 -7.38 -6.59
N ALA A 58 12.15 -8.67 -6.30
CA ALA A 58 13.36 -9.41 -6.64
C ALA A 58 13.54 -9.53 -8.16
N LEU A 59 12.45 -9.77 -8.91
CA LEU A 59 12.46 -9.73 -10.37
C LEU A 59 12.87 -8.35 -10.89
N ALA A 60 12.28 -7.28 -10.35
CA ALA A 60 12.57 -5.91 -10.76
C ALA A 60 14.07 -5.57 -10.57
N ARG A 61 14.65 -5.94 -9.41
CA ARG A 61 16.08 -5.77 -9.16
C ARG A 61 16.99 -6.55 -10.12
N ARG A 62 16.56 -7.73 -10.59
CA ARG A 62 17.35 -8.57 -11.49
C ARG A 62 17.22 -8.19 -12.96
N LYS A 63 16.03 -7.78 -13.41
CA LYS A 63 15.70 -7.70 -14.84
C LYS A 63 15.23 -6.32 -15.32
N LEU A 64 14.76 -5.45 -14.42
CA LEU A 64 14.21 -4.14 -14.79
C LEU A 64 15.24 -3.04 -14.52
N LYS A 65 15.07 -1.90 -15.19
CA LYS A 65 15.95 -0.73 -15.01
C LYS A 65 15.60 0.11 -13.78
N ALA A 66 14.42 -0.10 -13.19
CA ALA A 66 13.92 0.61 -12.02
C ALA A 66 13.03 -0.33 -11.16
N PRO A 67 12.89 -0.09 -9.85
CA PRO A 67 11.94 -0.81 -9.01
C PRO A 67 10.50 -0.49 -9.45
N LEU A 68 9.59 -1.45 -9.22
CA LEU A 68 8.17 -1.27 -9.54
C LEU A 68 7.44 -0.65 -8.35
N PHE A 69 6.59 0.34 -8.62
CA PHE A 69 5.57 0.76 -7.65
C PHE A 69 4.53 -0.35 -7.49
N LEU A 70 4.29 -0.84 -6.28
CA LEU A 70 3.24 -1.82 -6.01
C LEU A 70 2.11 -1.12 -5.25
N MET A 71 0.90 -1.17 -5.79
CA MET A 71 -0.22 -0.33 -5.36
C MET A 71 -1.44 -1.18 -5.04
N ILE A 72 -2.31 -0.67 -4.16
CA ILE A 72 -3.60 -1.27 -3.84
C ILE A 72 -4.57 -0.18 -3.38
N ASP A 73 -5.86 -0.36 -3.64
CA ASP A 73 -6.89 0.53 -3.06
C ASP A 73 -7.22 0.07 -1.63
N GLN A 74 -6.66 0.75 -0.64
CA GLN A 74 -6.86 0.44 0.78
C GLN A 74 -7.34 1.68 1.55
N GLU A 75 -8.57 2.10 1.30
CA GLU A 75 -9.15 3.32 1.88
C GLU A 75 -9.87 3.08 3.21
N GLY A 76 -10.16 1.82 3.54
CA GLY A 76 -10.96 1.45 4.70
C GLY A 76 -12.47 1.33 4.40
N GLY A 77 -13.22 0.79 5.36
CA GLY A 77 -14.63 0.46 5.20
C GLY A 77 -14.87 -0.49 4.02
N VAL A 78 -15.74 -0.10 3.09
CA VAL A 78 -16.11 -0.92 1.91
C VAL A 78 -14.99 -1.06 0.88
N VAL A 79 -14.04 -0.12 0.84
CA VAL A 79 -12.89 -0.14 -0.08
C VAL A 79 -11.65 -0.67 0.65
N THR A 80 -11.83 -1.85 1.24
CA THR A 80 -10.78 -2.61 1.94
C THR A 80 -10.50 -3.88 1.16
N ARG A 81 -9.28 -4.06 0.65
CA ARG A 81 -8.90 -5.24 -0.13
C ARG A 81 -8.25 -6.30 0.74
N ILE A 82 -7.32 -5.88 1.61
CA ILE A 82 -6.70 -6.75 2.61
C ILE A 82 -7.35 -6.46 3.96
N ARG A 83 -7.98 -7.47 4.57
CA ARG A 83 -8.57 -7.35 5.90
C ARG A 83 -7.56 -7.78 6.96
N THR A 84 -7.36 -6.95 7.97
CA THR A 84 -6.56 -7.23 9.16
C THR A 84 -7.48 -7.51 10.36
N SER A 85 -6.91 -7.88 11.50
CA SER A 85 -7.66 -8.09 12.75
C SER A 85 -8.42 -6.85 13.23
N THR A 86 -7.92 -5.66 12.88
CA THR A 86 -8.55 -4.37 13.19
C THR A 86 -9.02 -3.73 11.89
N PRO A 87 -10.33 -3.67 11.62
CA PRO A 87 -10.84 -3.07 10.41
C PRO A 87 -10.49 -1.57 10.36
N MET A 88 -10.04 -1.11 9.19
CA MET A 88 -9.82 0.31 8.96
C MET A 88 -11.18 1.00 8.75
N PRO A 89 -11.53 2.08 9.49
CA PRO A 89 -12.71 2.89 9.25
C PRO A 89 -12.70 3.52 7.85
N SER A 90 -13.89 3.81 7.32
CA SER A 90 -14.01 4.60 6.09
C SER A 90 -13.69 6.07 6.34
N ALA A 91 -13.39 6.81 5.27
CA ALA A 91 -13.21 8.26 5.32
C ALA A 91 -14.40 8.98 5.99
N LEU A 92 -15.63 8.52 5.76
CA LEU A 92 -16.83 9.07 6.40
C LEU A 92 -16.88 8.79 7.91
N ALA A 93 -16.45 7.61 8.35
CA ALA A 93 -16.40 7.29 9.77
C ALA A 93 -15.36 8.17 10.48
N LEU A 94 -14.23 8.46 9.82
CA LEU A 94 -13.20 9.36 10.33
C LEU A 94 -13.70 10.81 10.45
N SER A 95 -14.40 11.33 9.43
CA SER A 95 -14.89 12.72 9.47
C SER A 95 -15.91 12.96 10.58
N LYS A 96 -16.77 11.97 10.85
CA LYS A 96 -17.71 12.02 11.99
C LYS A 96 -16.98 12.03 13.33
N TRP A 97 -15.92 11.23 13.46
CA TRP A 97 -15.10 11.20 14.67
C TRP A 97 -14.42 12.54 14.93
N GLU A 98 -13.81 13.14 13.90
CA GLU A 98 -13.14 14.43 14.00
C GLU A 98 -14.13 15.53 14.41
N THR A 99 -15.31 15.54 13.80
CA THR A 99 -16.38 16.50 14.14
C THR A 99 -16.83 16.36 15.59
N GLN A 100 -17.01 15.12 16.09
CA GLN A 100 -17.37 14.85 17.48
C GLN A 100 -16.24 15.19 18.47
N THR A 101 -14.98 15.02 18.05
CA THR A 101 -13.79 15.35 18.84
C THR A 101 -13.68 16.87 19.03
N LEU A 102 -13.90 17.62 17.94
CA LEU A 102 -13.94 19.08 17.97
C LEU A 102 -15.10 19.61 18.82
N SER A 103 -16.24 18.92 18.86
CA SER A 103 -17.39 19.34 19.68
C SER A 103 -17.24 18.98 21.16
N ASN A 104 -16.60 17.85 21.49
CA ASN A 104 -16.63 17.28 22.85
C ASN A 104 -15.29 17.39 23.61
N GLY A 105 -14.23 17.92 23.00
CA GLY A 105 -12.93 18.13 23.66
C GLY A 105 -12.13 16.86 23.96
N THR A 106 -12.56 15.69 23.50
CA THR A 106 -11.87 14.40 23.71
C THR A 106 -11.13 13.97 22.45
N ALA A 107 -9.80 14.12 22.43
CA ALA A 107 -8.97 13.92 21.25
C ALA A 107 -8.18 12.60 21.28
N MET A 108 -8.67 11.58 20.59
CA MET A 108 -7.88 10.68 19.72
C MET A 108 -8.75 9.52 19.22
N PRO A 109 -8.67 9.11 17.94
CA PRO A 109 -9.14 7.77 17.55
C PRO A 109 -8.40 6.70 18.37
N PRO A 110 -9.01 5.55 18.67
CA PRO A 110 -8.38 4.50 19.46
C PRO A 110 -7.01 4.12 18.87
N ALA A 111 -6.00 3.92 19.71
CA ALA A 111 -4.60 3.67 19.31
C ALA A 111 -4.43 2.51 18.30
N SER A 112 -5.38 1.57 18.29
CA SER A 112 -5.48 0.48 17.31
C SER A 112 -5.64 0.98 15.86
N TYR A 113 -6.19 2.18 15.66
CA TYR A 113 -6.35 2.79 14.34
C TYR A 113 -5.03 3.31 13.79
N SER A 114 -4.25 4.04 14.60
CA SER A 114 -2.90 4.50 14.23
C SER A 114 -1.98 3.32 13.91
N ALA A 115 -2.11 2.20 14.62
CA ALA A 115 -1.39 0.97 14.32
C ALA A 115 -1.81 0.33 12.98
N SER A 116 -3.11 0.36 12.64
CA SER A 116 -3.60 -0.11 11.34
C SER A 116 -3.07 0.74 10.18
N LEU A 117 -3.07 2.07 10.31
CA LEU A 117 -2.48 2.99 9.33
C LEU A 117 -0.97 2.78 9.20
N ALA A 118 -0.26 2.66 10.33
CA ALA A 118 1.18 2.41 10.35
C ALA A 118 1.52 1.10 9.63
N SER A 119 0.79 0.00 9.90
CA SER A 119 1.04 -1.30 9.26
C SER A 119 0.96 -1.28 7.73
N MET A 120 0.15 -0.38 7.16
CA MET A 120 0.02 -0.20 5.71
C MET A 120 1.21 0.55 5.11
N LEU A 121 1.72 1.55 5.82
CA LEU A 121 2.85 2.37 5.38
C LEU A 121 4.23 1.72 5.64
N THR A 122 4.33 0.81 6.63
CA THR A 122 5.61 0.33 7.18
C THR A 122 5.97 -1.10 6.80
N SER A 123 5.31 -1.74 5.83
CA SER A 123 5.66 -3.09 5.39
C SER A 123 6.70 -3.07 4.24
N PRO A 124 8.01 -3.24 4.49
CA PRO A 124 9.02 -3.36 3.43
C PRO A 124 8.96 -4.71 2.68
N PRO A 125 9.48 -4.79 1.44
CA PRO A 125 10.21 -3.73 0.72
C PRO A 125 9.29 -3.06 -0.31
N TYR A 126 9.07 -1.75 -0.11
CA TYR A 126 8.36 -0.80 -0.97
C TYR A 126 6.84 -0.79 -0.87
N SER A 127 6.39 0.10 0.02
CA SER A 127 5.26 1.02 -0.11
C SER A 127 4.13 0.55 -1.01
N ILE A 128 3.23 -0.23 -0.43
CA ILE A 128 1.86 -0.30 -0.90
C ILE A 128 1.27 1.10 -0.71
N PHE A 129 1.19 1.88 -1.79
CA PHE A 129 0.57 3.20 -1.73
C PHE A 129 -0.94 3.04 -1.76
N PRO A 130 -1.67 3.48 -0.72
CA PRO A 130 -3.11 3.67 -0.84
C PRO A 130 -3.34 4.81 -1.82
N THR A 131 -4.17 4.55 -2.83
CA THR A 131 -4.56 5.50 -3.90
C THR A 131 -5.19 6.80 -3.38
N ASN A 132 -5.62 6.84 -2.13
CA ASN A 132 -6.20 8.02 -1.48
C ASN A 132 -5.33 8.62 -0.36
N CYS A 133 -4.01 8.40 -0.37
CA CYS A 133 -3.12 9.10 0.55
C CYS A 133 -2.86 10.52 0.06
N ALA A 134 -3.81 11.44 0.30
CA ALA A 134 -3.43 12.84 0.45
C ALA A 134 -2.36 12.88 1.55
N THR A 135 -1.19 13.43 1.23
CA THR A 135 -0.14 13.70 2.21
C THR A 135 -0.74 14.50 3.36
N LEU A 136 -1.03 13.86 4.49
CA LEU A 136 -1.23 14.52 5.77
C LEU A 136 0.14 15.05 6.23
N SER A 137 0.59 16.09 5.54
CA SER A 137 1.69 16.95 5.94
C SER A 137 1.18 17.88 7.05
N SER A 138 1.02 17.36 8.25
CA SER A 138 1.12 18.09 9.52
C SER A 138 0.75 17.17 10.67
N ALA A 139 1.68 16.32 11.09
CA ALA A 139 1.62 15.75 12.44
C ALA A 139 3.04 15.80 13.00
N THR A 140 3.23 16.79 13.85
CA THR A 140 4.39 17.07 14.69
C THR A 140 5.00 15.78 15.26
N GLU A 141 6.32 15.64 15.18
CA GLU A 141 7.04 14.52 15.81
C GLU A 141 6.74 14.45 17.32
N PRO A 142 6.36 13.29 17.88
CA PRO A 142 6.48 13.06 19.30
C PRO A 142 7.85 12.44 19.60
N SER A 143 8.63 13.20 20.34
CA SER A 143 9.89 12.81 20.97
C SER A 143 9.78 11.43 21.65
N ALA A 144 10.64 10.50 21.23
CA ALA A 144 10.69 9.15 21.78
C ALA A 144 11.30 9.19 23.20
N THR A 145 10.45 9.07 24.23
CA THR A 145 10.91 8.69 25.56
C THR A 145 10.84 7.17 25.68
N ILE A 146 12.01 6.55 25.73
CA ILE A 146 12.21 5.12 25.96
C ILE A 146 11.86 4.84 27.43
N LEU A 147 10.76 4.14 27.69
CA LEU A 147 10.60 3.41 28.95
C LEU A 147 11.22 2.02 28.79
N ARG A 148 12.32 1.80 29.52
CA ARG A 148 12.87 0.49 29.89
C ARG A 148 12.52 0.25 31.37
N PRO A 149 12.55 -1.03 31.81
CA PRO A 149 11.53 -1.68 32.63
C PRO A 149 11.27 -1.06 34.00
#